data_AF-A0A917X6D7-F1
#
_entry.id   AF-A0A917X6D7-F1
#
_cell.length_a   1.000
_cell.length_b   1.000
_cell.length_c   1.000
_cell.angle_alpha   90.00
_cell.angle_beta   90.00
_cell.angle_gamma   90.00
#
_symmetry.space_group_name_H-M   'P 1'
#
loop_
_entity.id
_entity.type
_entity.pdbx_description
1 polymer ?
#
loop_
_entity_poly.entity_id
_entity_poly.type
_entity_poly.pdbx_seq_one_letter_code
_entity_poly.pdbx_strand_id
1 'polypeptide(L)'
;MRTFGTGTFSSDGAIDFLERFAERSPERRVAALEHMFLLVKEKPELLWREFLPDEVVAAAAIVAASLPGGRLFDVASDVRLTAPAPRLAGIALEALHLVAGPQGPWHQRWTNDTDAAEARDTIAALSQVLTLGGGAWDDPDITIWIEAADYGADGEVPEGTPPGIEHLASLLRVYNSAMGGGLGFALEVNEPFRVRRAINAMRYFGLAEPADLLEDALSRSLNGEPPDSWPSGIHDRLDGLLDDKWFMRAFKAKAAEVPTDFGRE
;
A
#
# COMPACT_ATOMS: atom_id res chain seq x y z
N MET A 1 -38.63 -4.87 -1.39
CA MET A 1 -37.61 -5.72 -0.75
C MET A 1 -36.29 -5.36 -1.42
N ARG A 2 -35.45 -4.57 -0.74
CA ARG A 2 -34.07 -4.25 -1.10
C ARG A 2 -33.37 -3.86 0.20
N THR A 3 -32.51 -4.73 0.69
CA THR A 3 -31.69 -4.52 1.88
C THR A 3 -30.31 -4.14 1.39
N PHE A 4 -30.10 -2.85 1.12
CA PHE A 4 -28.77 -2.35 0.77
C PHE A 4 -27.97 -2.24 2.06
N GLY A 5 -26.95 -3.08 2.25
CA GLY A 5 -25.88 -2.74 3.17
C GLY A 5 -24.88 -1.81 2.48
N THR A 6 -24.23 -0.95 3.25
CA THR A 6 -23.19 -0.02 2.78
C THR A 6 -21.86 -0.71 2.46
N GLY A 7 -21.74 -2.00 2.78
CA GLY A 7 -20.57 -2.82 2.48
C GLY A 7 -20.45 -3.17 0.99
N THR A 8 -19.21 -3.31 0.52
CA THR A 8 -18.84 -3.67 -0.88
C THR A 8 -19.46 -4.97 -1.38
N PHE A 9 -19.99 -5.80 -0.48
CA PHE A 9 -20.57 -7.12 -0.75
C PHE A 9 -22.03 -7.24 -0.33
N SER A 10 -22.64 -6.14 0.13
CA SER A 10 -23.94 -6.17 0.79
C SER A 10 -25.11 -5.77 -0.11
N SER A 11 -24.86 -5.52 -1.40
CA SER A 11 -25.91 -5.29 -2.39
C SER A 11 -26.30 -6.59 -3.09
N ASP A 12 -27.57 -6.71 -3.50
CA ASP A 12 -28.06 -7.89 -4.21
C ASP A 12 -27.20 -8.21 -5.46
N GLY A 13 -26.80 -7.17 -6.21
CA GLY A 13 -25.93 -7.34 -7.38
C GLY A 13 -24.52 -7.85 -7.01
N ALA A 14 -23.96 -7.39 -5.89
CA ALA A 14 -22.68 -7.91 -5.42
C ALA A 14 -22.79 -9.37 -4.98
N ILE A 15 -23.85 -9.75 -4.27
CA ILE A 15 -24.10 -11.12 -3.82
C ILE A 15 -24.24 -12.07 -5.01
N ASP A 16 -25.07 -11.72 -6.00
CA ASP A 16 -25.26 -12.50 -7.23
C ASP A 16 -23.94 -12.68 -8.02
N PHE A 17 -23.08 -11.67 -8.01
CA PHE A 17 -21.75 -11.77 -8.59
C PHE A 17 -20.84 -12.70 -7.80
N LEU A 18 -20.80 -12.58 -6.48
CA LEU A 18 -19.97 -13.42 -5.61
C LEU A 18 -20.31 -14.90 -5.75
N GLU A 19 -21.60 -15.25 -5.78
CA GLU A 19 -22.06 -16.64 -5.98
C GLU A 19 -21.54 -17.21 -7.32
N ARG A 20 -21.74 -16.47 -8.43
CA ARG A 20 -21.22 -16.85 -9.75
C ARG A 20 -19.69 -16.89 -9.80
N PHE A 21 -19.02 -16.05 -9.01
CA PHE A 21 -17.57 -16.01 -8.95
C PHE A 21 -17.00 -17.18 -8.15
N ALA A 22 -17.66 -17.61 -7.08
CA ALA A 22 -17.30 -18.76 -6.26
C ALA A 22 -17.33 -20.07 -7.08
N GLU A 23 -18.29 -20.21 -7.99
CA GLU A 23 -18.41 -21.36 -8.91
C GLU A 23 -17.22 -21.49 -9.89
N ARG A 24 -16.46 -20.41 -10.11
CA ARG A 24 -15.28 -20.45 -11.00
C ARG A 24 -14.11 -21.12 -10.30
N SER A 25 -13.36 -21.93 -11.05
CA SER A 25 -12.11 -22.49 -10.56
C SER A 25 -11.12 -21.36 -10.19
N PRO A 26 -10.27 -21.55 -9.17
CA PRO A 26 -9.33 -20.52 -8.71
C PRO A 26 -8.46 -19.93 -9.82
N GLU A 27 -8.08 -20.74 -10.80
CA GLU A 27 -7.22 -20.36 -11.92
C GLU A 27 -7.93 -19.42 -12.91
N ARG A 28 -9.27 -19.51 -13.01
CA ARG A 28 -10.09 -18.70 -13.93
C ARG A 28 -10.56 -17.39 -13.33
N ARG A 29 -10.46 -17.22 -12.01
CA ARG A 29 -10.94 -16.04 -11.28
C ARG A 29 -10.22 -14.76 -11.69
N VAL A 30 -8.90 -14.82 -11.80
CA VAL A 30 -8.09 -13.65 -12.20
C VAL A 30 -8.43 -13.19 -13.61
N ALA A 31 -8.49 -14.11 -14.58
CA ALA A 31 -8.87 -13.78 -15.94
C ALA A 31 -10.31 -13.24 -16.06
N ALA A 32 -11.23 -13.72 -15.21
CA ALA A 32 -12.60 -13.22 -15.15
C ALA A 32 -12.68 -11.77 -14.67
N LEU A 33 -11.92 -11.43 -13.62
CA LEU A 33 -11.82 -10.06 -13.11
C LEU A 33 -11.19 -9.13 -14.16
N GLU A 34 -10.07 -9.56 -14.75
CA GLU A 34 -9.38 -8.82 -15.82
C GLU A 34 -10.31 -8.50 -16.99
N HIS A 35 -11.02 -9.52 -17.49
CA HIS A 35 -11.97 -9.37 -18.58
C HIS A 35 -13.12 -8.40 -18.24
N MET A 36 -13.66 -8.47 -17.03
CA MET A 36 -14.69 -7.54 -16.57
C MET A 36 -14.17 -6.09 -16.57
N PHE A 37 -13.02 -5.83 -15.95
CA PHE A 37 -12.48 -4.47 -15.87
C PHE A 37 -12.14 -3.90 -17.26
N LEU A 38 -11.56 -4.71 -18.14
CA LEU A 38 -11.27 -4.31 -19.52
C LEU A 38 -12.56 -4.00 -20.29
N LEU A 39 -13.59 -4.84 -20.18
CA LEU A 39 -14.87 -4.57 -20.85
C LEU A 39 -15.57 -3.32 -20.33
N VAL A 40 -15.57 -3.08 -19.02
CA VAL A 40 -16.15 -1.87 -18.42
C VAL A 40 -15.38 -0.61 -18.86
N LYS A 41 -14.05 -0.71 -18.98
CA LYS A 41 -13.19 0.37 -19.47
C LYS A 41 -13.41 0.66 -20.95
N GLU A 42 -13.40 -0.37 -21.79
CA GLU A 42 -13.49 -0.23 -23.26
C GLU A 42 -14.91 0.07 -23.74
N LYS A 43 -15.93 -0.44 -23.02
CA LYS A 43 -17.34 -0.35 -23.39
C LYS A 43 -18.20 0.05 -22.19
N PRO A 44 -18.11 1.30 -21.72
CA PRO A 44 -18.89 1.79 -20.58
C PRO A 44 -20.41 1.62 -20.76
N GLU A 45 -20.90 1.54 -22.00
CA GLU A 45 -22.30 1.29 -22.34
C GLU A 45 -22.82 -0.11 -21.94
N LEU A 46 -21.92 -1.04 -21.59
CA LEU A 46 -22.29 -2.33 -21.02
C LEU A 46 -22.65 -2.25 -19.53
N LEU A 47 -22.30 -1.16 -18.86
CA LEU A 47 -22.83 -0.88 -17.53
C LEU A 47 -24.35 -0.79 -17.61
N TRP A 48 -25.03 -1.44 -16.65
CA TRP A 48 -26.48 -1.63 -16.61
C TRP A 48 -27.06 -2.64 -17.61
N ARG A 49 -26.27 -3.17 -18.55
CA ARG A 49 -26.70 -4.19 -19.51
C ARG A 49 -26.13 -5.56 -19.20
N GLU A 50 -24.82 -5.62 -18.97
CA GLU A 50 -24.08 -6.87 -18.73
C GLU A 50 -23.47 -6.89 -17.33
N PHE A 51 -23.02 -5.73 -16.83
CA PHE A 51 -22.45 -5.57 -15.49
C PHE A 51 -23.20 -4.50 -14.71
N LEU A 52 -23.49 -4.78 -13.45
CA LEU A 52 -24.00 -3.74 -12.54
C LEU A 52 -22.81 -3.00 -11.90
N PRO A 53 -22.95 -1.70 -11.60
CA PRO A 53 -21.97 -0.95 -10.82
C PRO A 53 -21.50 -1.66 -9.54
N ASP A 54 -22.43 -2.31 -8.85
CA ASP A 54 -22.12 -2.99 -7.59
C ASP A 54 -21.22 -4.22 -7.80
N GLU A 55 -21.35 -4.91 -8.94
CA GLU A 55 -20.49 -6.04 -9.30
C GLU A 55 -19.06 -5.58 -9.56
N VAL A 56 -18.91 -4.43 -10.24
CA VAL A 56 -17.58 -3.85 -10.51
C VAL A 56 -16.91 -3.40 -9.21
N VAL A 57 -17.67 -2.80 -8.28
CA VAL A 57 -17.16 -2.43 -6.95
C VAL A 57 -16.76 -3.69 -6.15
N ALA A 58 -17.59 -4.73 -6.15
CA ALA A 58 -17.28 -5.99 -5.48
C ALA A 58 -16.04 -6.67 -6.09
N ALA A 59 -15.92 -6.70 -7.42
CA ALA A 59 -14.75 -7.20 -8.13
C ALA A 59 -13.48 -6.43 -7.75
N ALA A 60 -13.55 -5.10 -7.70
CA ALA A 60 -12.44 -4.25 -7.28
C ALA A 60 -12.05 -4.52 -5.81
N ALA A 61 -13.02 -4.77 -4.94
CA ALA A 61 -12.78 -5.15 -3.55
C ALA A 61 -12.10 -6.53 -3.41
N ILE A 62 -12.43 -7.51 -4.24
CA ILE A 62 -11.72 -8.81 -4.28
C ILE A 62 -10.25 -8.62 -4.67
N VAL A 63 -9.98 -7.77 -5.67
CA VAL A 63 -8.61 -7.43 -6.07
C VAL A 63 -7.90 -6.74 -4.90
N ALA A 64 -8.49 -5.69 -4.34
CA ALA A 64 -7.93 -4.95 -3.21
C ALA A 64 -7.61 -5.87 -2.02
N ALA A 65 -8.52 -6.79 -1.66
CA ALA A 65 -8.33 -7.76 -0.59
C ALA A 65 -7.14 -8.72 -0.79
N SER A 66 -6.75 -8.95 -2.06
CA SER A 66 -5.56 -9.74 -2.39
C SER A 66 -4.24 -8.97 -2.24
N LEU A 67 -4.30 -7.65 -2.06
CA LEU A 67 -3.14 -6.75 -2.02
C LEU A 67 -2.72 -6.40 -0.58
N PRO A 68 -1.47 -5.93 -0.40
CA PRO A 68 -1.05 -5.36 0.88
C PRO A 68 -1.94 -4.18 1.29
N GLY A 69 -2.52 -4.23 2.49
CA GLY A 69 -3.50 -3.23 2.96
C GLY A 69 -4.97 -3.63 2.76
N GLY A 70 -5.23 -4.66 1.95
CA GLY A 70 -6.57 -5.16 1.65
C GLY A 70 -7.29 -5.92 2.75
N ARG A 71 -6.66 -6.15 3.91
CA ARG A 71 -7.25 -6.90 5.04
C ARG A 71 -8.50 -6.24 5.63
N LEU A 72 -8.72 -4.96 5.32
CA LEU A 72 -9.91 -4.21 5.68
C LEU A 72 -11.17 -4.69 4.95
N PHE A 73 -11.00 -5.38 3.81
CA PHE A 73 -12.10 -5.93 3.03
C PHE A 73 -12.25 -7.41 3.36
N ASP A 74 -13.27 -7.74 4.14
CA ASP A 74 -13.57 -9.12 4.54
C ASP A 74 -14.23 -9.86 3.38
N VAL A 75 -13.41 -10.63 2.64
CA VAL A 75 -13.81 -11.41 1.48
C VAL A 75 -13.91 -12.86 1.90
N ALA A 76 -15.06 -13.50 1.63
CA ALA A 76 -15.29 -14.90 1.95
C ALA A 76 -14.23 -15.80 1.28
N SER A 77 -13.83 -16.87 1.99
CA SER A 77 -12.71 -17.73 1.59
C SER A 77 -12.90 -18.39 0.23
N ASP A 78 -14.15 -18.66 -0.14
CA ASP A 78 -14.55 -19.29 -1.40
C ASP A 78 -14.46 -18.36 -2.61
N VAL A 79 -14.42 -17.04 -2.43
CA VAL A 79 -14.25 -16.04 -3.51
C VAL A 79 -12.87 -15.38 -3.50
N ARG A 80 -12.03 -15.66 -2.50
CA ARG A 80 -10.67 -15.11 -2.42
C ARG A 80 -9.78 -15.61 -3.58
N LEU A 81 -8.87 -14.74 -4.02
CA LEU A 81 -7.82 -15.12 -4.98
C LEU A 81 -6.74 -15.94 -4.28
N THR A 82 -6.24 -16.99 -4.96
CA THR A 82 -5.22 -17.90 -4.41
C THR A 82 -3.83 -17.27 -4.29
N ALA A 83 -3.57 -16.23 -5.09
CA ALA A 83 -2.36 -15.44 -5.02
C ALA A 83 -2.69 -13.94 -5.16
N PRO A 84 -1.86 -13.04 -4.61
CA PRO A 84 -1.98 -11.60 -4.86
C PRO A 84 -2.00 -11.28 -6.36
N ALA A 85 -2.85 -10.34 -6.77
CA ALA A 85 -3.02 -9.96 -8.17
C ALA A 85 -2.68 -8.47 -8.42
N PRO A 86 -1.43 -8.01 -8.14
CA PRO A 86 -1.04 -6.60 -8.28
C PRO A 86 -1.25 -6.06 -9.69
N ARG A 87 -1.05 -6.90 -10.72
CA ARG A 87 -1.28 -6.54 -12.13
C ARG A 87 -2.71 -6.08 -12.44
N LEU A 88 -3.71 -6.53 -11.66
CA LEU A 88 -5.10 -6.14 -11.88
C LEU A 88 -5.45 -4.80 -11.26
N ALA A 89 -4.64 -4.30 -10.33
CA ALA A 89 -5.06 -3.19 -9.50
C ALA A 89 -5.16 -1.87 -10.26
N GLY A 90 -4.30 -1.64 -11.26
CA GLY A 90 -4.41 -0.47 -12.16
C GLY A 90 -5.72 -0.48 -12.95
N ILE A 91 -6.01 -1.58 -13.65
CA ILE A 91 -7.25 -1.72 -14.43
C ILE A 91 -8.51 -1.75 -13.54
N ALA A 92 -8.40 -2.30 -12.32
CA ALA A 92 -9.47 -2.30 -11.34
C ALA A 92 -9.74 -0.88 -10.80
N LEU A 93 -8.69 -0.08 -10.55
CA LEU A 93 -8.80 1.31 -10.12
C LEU A 93 -9.47 2.17 -11.18
N GLU A 94 -9.09 2.00 -12.45
CA GLU A 94 -9.71 2.71 -13.56
C GLU A 94 -11.20 2.38 -13.69
N ALA A 95 -11.56 1.09 -13.65
CA ALA A 95 -12.95 0.65 -13.68
C ALA A 95 -13.74 1.16 -12.46
N LEU A 96 -13.12 1.17 -11.28
CA LEU A 96 -13.71 1.69 -10.05
C LEU A 96 -14.00 3.19 -10.16
N HIS A 97 -13.08 4.00 -10.69
CA HIS A 97 -13.31 5.43 -10.88
C HIS A 97 -14.39 5.73 -11.92
N LEU A 98 -14.49 4.90 -12.97
CA LEU A 98 -15.55 5.05 -13.98
C LEU A 98 -16.93 4.79 -13.37
N VAL A 99 -17.04 3.80 -12.50
CA VAL A 99 -18.31 3.35 -11.91
C VAL A 99 -18.70 4.11 -10.65
N ALA A 100 -17.73 4.39 -9.79
CA ALA A 100 -17.92 4.90 -8.43
C ALA A 100 -17.11 6.17 -8.13
N GLY A 101 -16.58 6.85 -9.15
CA GLY A 101 -16.04 8.21 -9.00
C GLY A 101 -17.10 9.22 -8.56
N PRO A 102 -16.75 10.50 -8.29
CA PRO A 102 -17.68 11.49 -7.71
C PRO A 102 -18.98 11.73 -8.48
N GLN A 103 -19.00 11.42 -9.78
CA GLN A 103 -20.19 11.50 -10.66
C GLN A 103 -20.61 10.12 -11.21
N GLY A 104 -20.07 9.04 -10.63
CA GLY A 104 -20.23 7.69 -11.11
C GLY A 104 -21.66 7.16 -10.91
N PRO A 105 -22.12 6.24 -11.79
CA PRO A 105 -23.46 5.64 -11.72
C PRO A 105 -23.76 4.92 -10.39
N TRP A 106 -22.74 4.51 -9.65
CA TRP A 106 -22.91 3.84 -8.36
C TRP A 106 -23.52 4.74 -7.29
N HIS A 107 -23.19 6.04 -7.28
CA HIS A 107 -23.70 6.98 -6.28
C HIS A 107 -25.17 7.36 -6.47
N GLN A 108 -25.70 7.17 -7.68
CA GLN A 108 -27.08 7.54 -8.04
C GLN A 108 -28.15 6.67 -7.34
N ARG A 109 -27.72 5.64 -6.60
CA ARG A 109 -28.60 4.67 -5.93
C ARG A 109 -28.81 4.94 -4.45
N TRP A 110 -28.01 5.83 -3.85
CA TRP A 110 -28.14 6.18 -2.45
C TRP A 110 -29.25 7.21 -2.27
N THR A 111 -30.21 6.90 -1.39
CA THR A 111 -31.36 7.77 -1.11
C THR A 111 -31.24 8.49 0.22
N ASN A 112 -30.27 8.11 1.06
CA ASN A 112 -29.96 8.75 2.33
C ASN A 112 -28.51 9.24 2.32
N ASP A 113 -28.25 10.34 3.03
CA ASP A 113 -26.93 11.00 3.00
C ASP A 113 -25.86 10.26 3.81
N THR A 114 -26.26 9.49 4.83
CA THR A 114 -25.37 8.73 5.71
C THR A 114 -24.75 7.54 4.98
N ASP A 115 -25.57 6.70 4.35
CA ASP A 115 -25.12 5.57 3.53
C ASP A 115 -24.29 6.07 2.34
N ALA A 116 -24.65 7.22 1.75
CA ALA A 116 -23.88 7.84 0.69
C ALA A 116 -22.49 8.30 1.16
N ALA A 117 -22.33 8.71 2.43
CA ALA A 117 -21.04 9.06 3.00
C ALA A 117 -20.19 7.81 3.28
N GLU A 118 -20.76 6.79 3.92
CA GLU A 118 -20.08 5.51 4.17
C GLU A 118 -19.63 4.83 2.86
N ALA A 119 -20.48 4.88 1.84
CA ALA A 119 -20.16 4.40 0.50
C ALA A 119 -18.97 5.16 -0.12
N ARG A 120 -18.90 6.49 0.03
CA ARG A 120 -17.77 7.29 -0.44
C ARG A 120 -16.47 6.94 0.29
N ASP A 121 -16.53 6.78 1.60
CA ASP A 121 -15.37 6.40 2.41
C ASP A 121 -14.85 5.00 2.02
N THR A 122 -15.77 4.08 1.73
CA THR A 122 -15.45 2.73 1.25
C THR A 122 -14.74 2.78 -0.11
N ILE A 123 -15.22 3.59 -1.05
CA ILE A 123 -14.57 3.76 -2.35
C ILE A 123 -13.20 4.43 -2.20
N ALA A 124 -13.07 5.43 -1.34
CA ALA A 124 -11.78 6.06 -1.07
C ALA A 124 -10.75 5.06 -0.52
N ALA A 125 -11.17 4.20 0.42
CA ALA A 125 -10.33 3.14 0.96
C ALA A 125 -9.93 2.12 -0.13
N LEU A 126 -10.87 1.70 -0.99
CA LEU A 126 -10.59 0.81 -2.12
C LEU A 126 -9.59 1.44 -3.10
N SER A 127 -9.83 2.68 -3.52
CA SER A 127 -8.94 3.41 -4.42
C SER A 127 -7.53 3.52 -3.84
N GLN A 128 -7.41 3.77 -2.52
CA GLN A 128 -6.12 3.83 -1.85
C GLN A 128 -5.39 2.47 -1.89
N VAL A 129 -6.07 1.36 -1.56
CA VAL A 129 -5.46 0.03 -1.61
C VAL A 129 -5.07 -0.38 -3.03
N LEU A 130 -5.91 -0.08 -4.03
CA LEU A 130 -5.61 -0.40 -5.44
C LEU A 130 -4.47 0.47 -5.99
N THR A 131 -4.38 1.73 -5.60
CA THR A 131 -3.26 2.61 -5.96
C THR A 131 -1.95 2.08 -5.38
N LEU A 132 -1.94 1.74 -4.09
CA LEU A 132 -0.73 1.27 -3.39
C LEU A 132 -0.34 -0.16 -3.76
N GLY A 133 -1.33 -1.03 -3.95
CA GLY A 133 -1.15 -2.45 -4.26
C GLY A 133 -0.98 -2.74 -5.76
N GLY A 134 -1.35 -1.80 -6.64
CA GLY A 134 -1.11 -1.89 -8.07
C GLY A 134 0.28 -1.54 -8.55
N GLY A 135 1.07 -0.94 -7.67
CA GLY A 135 2.52 -0.93 -7.85
C GLY A 135 3.08 -2.33 -7.63
N ALA A 136 2.92 -3.24 -8.58
CA ALA A 136 4.11 -3.98 -9.00
C ALA A 136 5.11 -2.87 -9.34
N TRP A 137 6.20 -2.77 -8.57
CA TRP A 137 7.19 -1.70 -8.69
C TRP A 137 7.30 -1.23 -10.14
N ASP A 138 6.95 0.02 -10.42
CA ASP A 138 7.23 0.54 -11.75
C ASP A 138 8.76 0.53 -11.90
N ASP A 139 9.27 0.24 -13.09
CA ASP A 139 10.72 0.27 -13.41
C ASP A 139 11.48 1.46 -12.76
N PRO A 140 10.92 2.70 -12.74
CA PRO A 140 11.51 3.83 -12.00
C PRO A 140 11.51 3.68 -10.47
N ASP A 141 10.49 3.07 -9.84
CA ASP A 141 10.48 2.81 -8.39
C ASP A 141 11.59 1.83 -8.01
N ILE A 142 11.79 0.77 -8.82
CA ILE A 142 12.88 -0.20 -8.63
C ILE A 142 14.22 0.51 -8.77
N THR A 143 14.38 1.32 -9.82
CA THR A 143 15.64 2.00 -10.10
C THR A 143 16.02 2.94 -8.96
N ILE A 144 15.08 3.79 -8.51
CA ILE A 144 15.30 4.70 -7.37
C ILE A 144 15.66 3.93 -6.10
N TRP A 145 15.00 2.80 -5.86
CA TRP A 145 15.26 1.98 -4.69
C TRP A 145 16.64 1.33 -4.72
N ILE A 146 17.04 0.77 -5.86
CA ILE A 146 18.37 0.16 -6.04
C ILE A 146 19.45 1.23 -5.90
N GLU A 147 19.29 2.37 -6.57
CA GLU A 147 20.23 3.48 -6.51
C GLU A 147 20.40 3.99 -5.08
N ALA A 148 19.30 4.17 -4.34
CA ALA A 148 19.37 4.56 -2.94
C ALA A 148 20.01 3.47 -2.06
N ALA A 149 19.76 2.19 -2.33
CA ALA A 149 20.37 1.09 -1.60
C ALA A 149 21.90 1.06 -1.80
N ASP A 150 22.36 1.29 -3.04
CA ASP A 150 23.78 1.37 -3.40
C ASP A 150 24.45 2.56 -2.68
N TYR A 151 23.86 3.76 -2.75
CA TYR A 151 24.37 4.93 -2.01
C TYR A 151 24.38 4.70 -0.49
N GLY A 152 23.37 4.01 0.03
CA GLY A 152 23.30 3.65 1.44
C GLY A 152 24.43 2.71 1.86
N ALA A 153 24.74 1.72 1.01
CA ALA A 153 25.83 0.77 1.23
C ALA A 153 27.20 1.46 1.17
N ASP A 154 27.45 2.24 0.12
CA ASP A 154 28.68 3.00 -0.08
C ASP A 154 28.88 4.06 1.01
N GLY A 155 27.77 4.59 1.54
CA GLY A 155 27.78 5.59 2.59
C GLY A 155 28.08 7.00 2.09
N GLU A 156 28.05 7.21 0.79
CA GLU A 156 28.17 8.51 0.13
C GLU A 156 27.00 8.67 -0.86
N VAL A 157 26.43 9.88 -0.90
CA VAL A 157 25.38 10.24 -1.84
C VAL A 157 25.97 11.28 -2.79
N PRO A 158 25.94 11.08 -4.12
CA PRO A 158 26.48 12.03 -5.08
C PRO A 158 25.90 13.45 -4.94
N GLU A 159 26.70 14.46 -5.29
CA GLU A 159 26.22 15.84 -5.31
C GLU A 159 25.15 16.01 -6.41
N GLY A 160 24.02 16.61 -6.05
CA GLY A 160 22.89 16.80 -6.96
C GLY A 160 21.87 15.66 -6.97
N THR A 161 22.05 14.62 -6.14
CA THR A 161 21.03 13.59 -5.94
C THR A 161 19.72 14.22 -5.40
N PRO A 162 18.55 13.84 -5.92
CA PRO A 162 17.27 14.32 -5.41
C PRO A 162 17.08 14.05 -3.90
N PRO A 163 16.48 14.99 -3.14
CA PRO A 163 16.43 14.90 -1.68
C PRO A 163 15.67 13.68 -1.16
N GLY A 164 14.65 13.21 -1.88
CA GLY A 164 13.92 11.98 -1.55
C GLY A 164 14.81 10.73 -1.66
N ILE A 165 15.72 10.70 -2.62
CA ILE A 165 16.70 9.60 -2.81
C ILE A 165 17.77 9.66 -1.72
N GLU A 166 18.25 10.84 -1.33
CA GLU A 166 19.19 11.01 -0.21
C GLU A 166 18.60 10.51 1.12
N HIS A 167 17.34 10.87 1.39
CA HIS A 167 16.61 10.37 2.55
C HIS A 167 16.44 8.84 2.49
N LEU A 168 16.06 8.30 1.33
CA LEU A 168 15.92 6.86 1.14
C LEU A 168 17.24 6.12 1.38
N ALA A 169 18.36 6.62 0.87
CA ALA A 169 19.69 6.04 1.05
C ALA A 169 20.14 6.03 2.51
N SER A 170 19.94 7.16 3.21
CA SER A 170 20.25 7.30 4.63
C SER A 170 19.48 6.29 5.48
N LEU A 171 18.21 6.07 5.16
CA LEU A 171 17.34 5.13 5.86
C LEU A 171 17.71 3.68 5.54
N LEU A 172 17.88 3.33 4.26
CA LEU A 172 18.25 1.99 3.80
C LEU A 172 19.57 1.51 4.42
N ARG A 173 20.53 2.40 4.64
CA ARG A 173 21.79 2.05 5.32
C ARG A 173 21.57 1.47 6.72
N VAL A 174 20.81 2.19 7.55
CA VAL A 174 20.54 1.76 8.93
C VAL A 174 19.64 0.54 8.94
N TYR A 175 18.63 0.52 8.05
CA TYR A 175 17.74 -0.61 7.86
C TYR A 175 18.49 -1.89 7.49
N ASN A 176 19.35 -1.87 6.47
CA ASN A 176 20.12 -3.02 6.02
C ASN A 176 21.07 -3.54 7.12
N SER A 177 21.64 -2.63 7.92
CA SER A 177 22.46 -3.00 9.07
C SER A 177 21.61 -3.70 10.14
N ALA A 178 20.41 -3.17 10.43
CA ALA A 178 19.48 -3.76 11.38
C ALA A 178 18.97 -5.13 10.91
N MET A 179 18.69 -5.30 9.62
CA MET A 179 18.30 -6.59 9.05
C MET A 179 19.44 -7.62 9.10
N GLY A 180 20.69 -7.19 8.99
CA GLY A 180 21.86 -8.07 9.02
C GLY A 180 22.28 -8.54 10.41
N GLY A 181 22.04 -7.75 11.47
CA GLY A 181 22.56 -8.04 12.81
C GLY A 181 21.73 -7.49 13.98
N GLY A 182 20.53 -6.99 13.72
CA GLY A 182 19.67 -6.33 14.70
C GLY A 182 20.06 -4.87 14.97
N LEU A 183 19.21 -4.18 15.73
CA LEU A 183 19.37 -2.76 16.03
C LEU A 183 20.67 -2.41 16.78
N GLY A 184 21.12 -3.28 17.69
CA GLY A 184 22.38 -3.06 18.41
C GLY A 184 23.58 -3.01 17.45
N PHE A 185 23.65 -3.98 16.54
CA PHE A 185 24.65 -4.00 15.47
C PHE A 185 24.54 -2.78 14.56
N ALA A 186 23.31 -2.38 14.17
CA ALA A 186 23.09 -1.21 13.34
C ALA A 186 23.64 0.08 13.97
N LEU A 187 23.49 0.24 15.28
CA LEU A 187 24.00 1.40 16.02
C LEU A 187 25.51 1.34 16.24
N GLU A 188 26.10 0.14 16.30
CA GLU A 188 27.55 -0.06 16.40
C GLU A 188 28.28 0.26 15.09
N VAL A 189 27.74 -0.21 13.95
CA VAL A 189 28.41 -0.10 12.64
C VAL A 189 28.13 1.22 11.92
N ASN A 190 27.21 2.04 12.44
CA ASN A 190 26.90 3.35 11.87
C ASN A 190 27.34 4.47 12.80
N GLU A 191 28.02 5.46 12.23
CA GLU A 191 28.38 6.68 12.94
C GLU A 191 27.10 7.41 13.42
N PRO A 192 27.09 8.03 14.61
CA PRO A 192 25.89 8.63 15.18
C PRO A 192 25.18 9.65 14.27
N PHE A 193 25.92 10.41 13.46
CA PHE A 193 25.32 11.35 12.53
C PHE A 193 24.58 10.65 11.38
N ARG A 194 25.02 9.46 10.95
CA ARG A 194 24.33 8.65 9.92
C ARG A 194 23.01 8.12 10.45
N VAL A 195 22.98 7.68 11.71
CA VAL A 195 21.74 7.27 12.37
C VAL A 195 20.78 8.45 12.52
N ARG A 196 21.28 9.63 12.87
CA ARG A 196 20.46 10.87 12.88
C ARG A 196 19.89 11.22 11.51
N ARG A 197 20.63 11.01 10.42
CA ARG A 197 20.10 11.18 9.06
C ARG A 197 18.98 10.18 8.75
N ALA A 198 19.12 8.93 9.17
CA ALA A 198 18.05 7.94 9.04
C ALA A 198 16.79 8.32 9.85
N ILE A 199 16.95 8.84 11.08
CA ILE A 199 15.83 9.35 11.90
C ILE A 199 15.11 10.50 11.17
N ASN A 200 15.86 11.44 10.59
CA ASN A 200 15.28 12.52 9.80
C ASN A 200 14.57 12.01 8.54
N ALA A 201 15.16 11.01 7.87
CA ALA A 201 14.53 10.36 6.72
C ALA A 201 13.23 9.65 7.11
N MET A 202 13.19 8.94 8.25
CA MET A 202 11.95 8.34 8.77
C MET A 202 10.87 9.41 8.94
N ARG A 203 11.19 10.55 9.55
CA ARG A 203 10.25 11.67 9.69
C ARG A 203 9.79 12.21 8.33
N TYR A 204 10.69 12.34 7.36
CA TYR A 204 10.36 12.74 5.99
C TYR A 204 9.35 11.80 5.32
N PHE A 205 9.49 10.49 5.52
CA PHE A 205 8.56 9.47 5.02
C PHE A 205 7.29 9.28 5.89
N GLY A 206 7.06 10.15 6.88
CA GLY A 206 5.89 10.06 7.77
C GLY A 206 5.98 8.97 8.84
N LEU A 207 7.17 8.43 9.10
CA LEU A 207 7.45 7.34 10.04
C LEU A 207 7.88 7.89 11.41
N ALA A 208 7.05 8.74 12.00
CA ALA A 208 7.39 9.44 13.24
C ALA A 208 7.62 8.49 14.43
N GLU A 209 6.76 7.49 14.63
CA GLU A 209 6.90 6.56 15.77
C GLU A 209 8.23 5.78 15.72
N PRO A 210 8.65 5.17 14.59
CA PRO A 210 9.97 4.52 14.54
C PRO A 210 11.14 5.49 14.60
N ALA A 211 10.99 6.71 14.10
CA ALA A 211 12.01 7.73 14.25
C ALA A 211 12.29 8.03 15.72
N ASP A 212 11.25 8.16 16.53
CA ASP A 212 11.36 8.44 17.96
C ASP A 212 11.93 7.23 18.73
N LEU A 213 11.54 6.01 18.35
CA LEU A 213 12.13 4.78 18.92
C LEU A 213 13.63 4.65 18.58
N LEU A 214 14.02 4.93 17.34
CA LEU A 214 15.42 4.90 16.93
C LEU A 214 16.23 6.02 17.59
N GLU A 215 15.61 7.18 17.84
CA GLU A 215 16.22 8.29 18.57
C GLU A 215 16.47 7.96 20.05
N ASP A 216 15.52 7.29 20.72
CA ASP A 216 15.72 6.77 22.08
C ASP A 216 16.84 5.73 22.12
N ALA A 217 16.83 4.76 21.19
CA ALA A 217 17.86 3.72 21.11
C ALA A 217 19.26 4.30 20.86
N LEU A 218 19.39 5.28 19.95
CA LEU A 218 20.64 6.00 19.72
C LEU A 218 21.10 6.74 20.99
N SER A 219 20.19 7.42 21.69
CA SER A 219 20.52 8.17 22.90
C SER A 219 21.04 7.26 24.02
N ARG A 220 20.42 6.10 24.21
CA ARG A 220 20.88 5.07 25.16
C ARG A 220 22.24 4.51 24.79
N SER A 221 22.43 4.17 23.52
CA SER A 221 23.72 3.68 23.00
C SER A 221 24.85 4.69 23.25
N LEU A 222 24.61 5.98 22.98
CA LEU A 222 25.57 7.06 23.24
C LEU A 222 25.89 7.24 24.74
N ASN A 223 24.95 6.91 25.62
CA ASN A 223 25.15 6.91 27.07
C ASN A 223 25.84 5.64 27.59
N GLY A 224 26.19 4.69 26.70
CA GLY A 224 26.87 3.44 27.05
C GLY A 224 25.94 2.38 27.66
N GLU A 225 24.62 2.51 27.49
CA GLU A 225 23.67 1.49 27.91
C GLU A 225 23.76 0.27 26.97
N PRO A 226 24.03 -0.95 27.50
CA PRO A 226 24.09 -2.14 26.66
C PRO A 226 22.70 -2.47 26.09
N PRO A 227 22.59 -3.02 24.86
CA PRO A 227 21.30 -3.36 24.24
C PRO A 227 20.39 -4.22 25.12
N ASP A 228 20.97 -5.15 25.88
CA ASP A 228 20.24 -6.04 26.80
C ASP A 228 19.54 -5.31 27.96
N SER A 229 19.92 -4.05 28.24
CA SER A 229 19.30 -3.21 29.27
C SER A 229 18.13 -2.37 28.76
N TRP A 230 17.88 -2.38 27.45
CA TRP A 230 16.81 -1.59 26.85
C TRP A 230 15.45 -2.20 27.17
N PRO A 231 14.38 -1.39 27.19
CA PRO A 231 13.02 -1.89 27.38
C PRO A 231 12.73 -3.08 26.47
N SER A 232 12.34 -4.22 27.07
CA SER A 232 11.94 -5.43 26.35
C SER A 232 10.84 -5.06 25.35
N GLY A 233 11.11 -5.26 24.06
CA GLY A 233 10.21 -4.92 22.97
C GLY A 233 10.61 -3.72 22.12
N ILE A 234 11.68 -2.96 22.44
CA ILE A 234 12.24 -1.99 21.47
C ILE A 234 12.65 -2.70 20.19
N HIS A 235 13.33 -3.84 20.31
CA HIS A 235 13.72 -4.68 19.18
C HIS A 235 12.50 -5.21 18.42
N ASP A 236 11.55 -5.84 19.10
CA ASP A 236 10.35 -6.39 18.46
C ASP A 236 9.47 -5.31 17.80
N ARG A 237 9.40 -4.11 18.40
CA ARG A 237 8.67 -2.98 17.83
C ARG A 237 9.39 -2.42 16.61
N LEU A 238 10.70 -2.24 16.66
CA LEU A 238 11.45 -1.79 15.49
C LEU A 238 11.44 -2.83 14.38
N ASP A 239 11.64 -4.12 14.67
CA ASP A 239 11.59 -5.18 13.66
C ASP A 239 10.20 -5.30 13.03
N GLY A 240 9.13 -5.19 13.83
CA GLY A 240 7.77 -5.18 13.33
C GLY A 240 7.40 -3.92 12.54
N LEU A 241 8.01 -2.78 12.87
CA LEU A 241 7.85 -1.53 12.14
C LEU A 241 8.69 -1.54 10.86
N LEU A 242 9.88 -2.14 10.87
CA LEU A 242 10.79 -2.23 9.74
C LEU A 242 10.43 -3.36 8.76
N ASP A 243 9.19 -3.87 8.74
CA ASP A 243 8.73 -4.78 7.67
C ASP A 243 8.95 -4.11 6.31
N ASP A 244 9.66 -4.78 5.40
CA ASP A 244 9.91 -4.36 4.00
C ASP A 244 8.66 -3.77 3.35
N LYS A 245 7.49 -4.35 3.63
CA LYS A 245 6.21 -3.92 3.06
C LYS A 245 5.71 -2.60 3.62
N TRP A 246 6.00 -2.30 4.88
CA TRP A 246 5.61 -1.05 5.52
C TRP A 246 6.48 0.09 5.01
N PHE A 247 7.79 -0.13 5.00
CA PHE A 247 8.74 0.86 4.53
C PHE A 247 8.52 1.21 3.04
N MET A 248 8.25 0.20 2.22
CA MET A 248 7.90 0.40 0.81
C MET A 248 6.64 1.26 0.62
N ARG A 249 5.62 1.10 1.47
CA ARG A 249 4.39 1.91 1.38
C ARG A 249 4.67 3.37 1.71
N ALA A 250 5.51 3.63 2.70
CA ALA A 250 5.91 4.98 3.08
C ALA A 250 6.66 5.67 1.94
N PHE A 251 7.61 4.97 1.30
CA PHE A 251 8.29 5.45 0.10
C PHE A 251 7.31 5.79 -1.02
N LYS A 252 6.43 4.85 -1.41
CA LYS A 252 5.45 5.08 -2.50
C LYS A 252 4.50 6.23 -2.21
N ALA A 253 4.00 6.31 -0.98
CA ALA A 253 3.14 7.41 -0.55
C ALA A 253 3.87 8.75 -0.71
N LYS A 254 5.15 8.80 -0.30
CA LYS A 254 5.96 10.02 -0.39
C LYS A 254 6.32 10.39 -1.82
N ALA A 255 6.66 9.41 -2.66
CA ALA A 255 6.94 9.61 -4.07
C ALA A 255 5.71 10.08 -4.87
N ALA A 256 4.51 9.69 -4.45
CA ALA A 256 3.27 10.21 -5.01
C ALA A 256 2.93 11.62 -4.50
N GLU A 257 3.26 11.94 -3.25
CA GLU A 257 3.02 13.26 -2.64
C GLU A 257 3.94 14.34 -3.23
N VAL A 258 5.23 14.03 -3.39
CA VAL A 258 6.27 14.97 -3.83
C VAL A 258 7.16 14.33 -4.91
N PRO A 259 6.64 14.08 -6.13
CA PRO A 259 7.35 13.38 -7.21
C PRO A 259 8.69 14.02 -7.59
N THR A 260 8.78 15.35 -7.52
CA THR A 260 10.00 16.11 -7.83
C THR A 260 11.18 15.77 -6.91
N ASP A 261 10.91 15.38 -5.67
CA ASP A 261 11.95 15.00 -4.70
C ASP A 261 12.61 13.66 -5.06
N PHE A 262 12.02 12.92 -6.02
CA PHE A 262 12.52 11.66 -6.54
C PHE A 262 12.87 11.76 -8.03
N GLY A 263 13.05 12.98 -8.57
CA GLY A 263 13.40 13.20 -9.97
C GLY A 263 12.28 12.83 -10.95
N ARG A 264 11.01 12.81 -10.51
CA ARG A 264 9.85 12.59 -11.38
C ARG A 264 9.24 13.93 -11.78
N GLU A 265 8.85 14.05 -13.05
CA GLU A 265 8.09 15.18 -13.60
C GLU A 265 6.58 14.94 -13.55
#